data_AF-L2GT69-F1
#
_entry.id   AF-L2GT69-F1
#
_cell.length_a   1.000
_cell.length_b   1.000
_cell.length_c   1.000
_cell.angle_alpha   90.00
_cell.angle_beta   90.00
_cell.angle_gamma   90.00
#
_symmetry.space_group_name_H-M   'P 1'
#
loop_
_entity.id
_entity.type
_entity.pdbx_description
1 polymer ?
#
loop_
_entity_poly.entity_id
_entity_poly.type
_entity_poly.pdbx_seq_one_letter_code
_entity_poly.pdbx_strand_id
1 'polypeptide(L)'
;MKVKCTKKKCIPKSQILHFMNNETMLTEEEKTMAFAVKELCKDCMPTDVIYKTRLKLKKMNLYPLEICQLLDMWPKSLLDLQIVIEDMEERFNMKELENILDIFRQNEVQYG
;
A
#
# COMPACT_ATOMS: atom_id res chain seq x y z
N MET A 1 -13.09 25.14 11.59
CA MET A 1 -13.52 24.25 10.48
C MET A 1 -14.39 23.12 11.03
N LYS A 2 -15.54 22.83 10.41
CA LYS A 2 -16.30 21.59 10.68
C LYS A 2 -15.95 20.57 9.59
N VAL A 3 -15.35 19.45 9.97
CA VAL A 3 -15.03 18.37 9.03
C VAL A 3 -16.30 17.58 8.74
N LYS A 4 -16.77 17.56 7.48
CA LYS A 4 -17.88 16.71 7.07
C LYS A 4 -17.40 15.25 7.06
N CYS A 5 -18.22 14.34 7.61
CA CYS A 5 -17.94 12.91 7.56
C CYS A 5 -17.93 12.45 6.09
N THR A 6 -16.75 12.18 5.57
CA THR A 6 -16.53 11.66 4.22
C THR A 6 -16.15 10.19 4.32
N LYS A 7 -16.47 9.40 3.28
CA LYS A 7 -16.07 7.98 3.22
C LYS A 7 -14.53 7.91 3.30
N LYS A 8 -14.01 7.37 4.40
CA LYS A 8 -12.58 7.20 4.63
C LYS A 8 -12.04 6.22 3.58
N LYS A 9 -11.08 6.66 2.78
CA LYS A 9 -10.33 5.82 1.84
C LYS A 9 -8.89 5.75 2.33
N CYS A 10 -8.32 4.55 2.35
CA CYS A 10 -6.88 4.39 2.57
C CYS A 10 -6.14 4.58 1.24
N ILE A 11 -5.10 5.42 1.27
CA ILE A 11 -4.32 5.82 0.11
C ILE A 11 -2.88 5.32 0.33
N PRO A 12 -2.34 4.42 -0.51
CA PRO A 12 -0.97 3.95 -0.42
C PRO A 12 0.03 5.07 -0.69
N LYS A 13 1.24 4.91 -0.15
CA LYS A 13 2.40 5.80 -0.34
C LYS A 13 2.67 6.12 -1.81
N SER A 14 2.52 5.16 -2.72
CA SER A 14 2.79 5.44 -4.15
C SER A 14 1.76 6.35 -4.79
N GLN A 15 0.50 6.32 -4.33
CA GLN A 15 -0.49 7.28 -4.77
C GLN A 15 -0.17 8.66 -4.19
N ILE A 16 0.25 8.74 -2.93
CA ILE A 16 0.70 10.00 -2.30
C ILE A 16 1.88 10.59 -3.09
N LEU A 17 2.89 9.78 -3.41
CA LEU A 17 4.04 10.20 -4.20
C LEU A 17 3.63 10.70 -5.59
N HIS A 18 2.72 9.99 -6.26
CA HIS A 18 2.17 10.42 -7.54
C HIS A 18 1.46 11.77 -7.44
N PHE A 19 0.62 11.98 -6.42
CA PHE A 19 -0.03 13.27 -6.19
C PHE A 19 1.00 14.38 -5.93
N MET A 20 1.97 14.13 -5.03
CA MET A 20 2.99 15.11 -4.67
C MET A 20 3.93 15.48 -5.82
N ASN A 21 4.17 14.57 -6.76
CA ASN A 21 4.99 14.84 -7.95
C ASN A 21 4.25 15.68 -9.00
N ASN A 22 2.92 15.62 -9.01
CA ASN A 22 2.09 16.41 -9.92
C ASN A 22 1.60 17.73 -9.31
N GLU A 23 1.84 17.96 -8.03
CA GLU A 23 1.50 19.22 -7.36
C GLU A 23 2.49 20.31 -7.75
N THR A 24 1.97 21.43 -8.26
CA THR A 24 2.77 22.52 -8.85
C THR A 24 2.67 23.82 -8.06
N MET A 25 1.69 23.93 -7.16
CA MET A 25 1.39 25.17 -6.44
C MET A 25 1.52 24.96 -4.92
N LEU A 26 2.76 24.73 -4.45
CA LEU A 26 3.07 24.66 -3.02
C LEU A 26 3.64 26.00 -2.53
N THR A 27 3.14 26.48 -1.41
CA THR A 27 3.77 27.58 -0.65
C THR A 27 5.13 27.15 -0.10
N GLU A 28 6.00 28.09 0.27
CA GLU A 28 7.33 27.76 0.84
C GLU A 28 7.24 26.89 2.11
N GLU A 29 6.22 27.13 2.94
CA GLU A 29 5.96 26.36 4.16
C GLU A 29 5.58 24.91 3.83
N GLU A 30 4.76 24.72 2.80
CA GLU A 30 4.32 23.39 2.34
C GLU A 30 5.43 22.63 1.62
N LYS A 31 6.40 23.30 0.99
CA LYS A 31 7.53 22.63 0.30
C LYS A 31 8.36 21.77 1.25
N THR A 32 8.59 22.22 2.48
CA THR A 32 9.36 21.43 3.47
C THR A 32 8.62 20.15 3.84
N MET A 33 7.30 20.25 4.08
CA MET A 33 6.46 19.09 4.34
C MET A 33 6.39 18.16 3.13
N ALA A 34 6.19 18.71 1.93
CA ALA A 34 6.13 17.94 0.69
C ALA A 34 7.45 17.19 0.43
N PHE A 35 8.60 17.82 0.69
CA PHE A 35 9.89 17.15 0.60
C PHE A 35 9.99 15.96 1.56
N ALA A 36 9.64 16.15 2.84
CA ALA A 36 9.66 15.07 3.83
C ALA A 36 8.72 13.91 3.45
N VAL A 37 7.53 14.22 2.93
CA VAL A 37 6.57 13.21 2.46
C VAL A 37 7.09 12.47 1.22
N LYS A 38 7.71 13.17 0.26
CA LYS A 38 8.33 12.55 -0.92
C LYS A 38 9.44 11.60 -0.53
N GLU A 39 10.33 12.03 0.38
CA GLU A 39 11.40 11.19 0.90
C GLU A 39 10.88 9.94 1.62
N LEU A 40 9.81 10.07 2.41
CA LEU A 40 9.16 8.93 3.07
C LEU A 40 8.55 7.92 2.07
N CYS A 41 8.09 8.41 0.92
CA CYS A 41 7.38 7.61 -0.07
C CYS A 41 8.26 7.12 -1.22
N LYS A 42 9.54 7.52 -1.32
CA LYS A 42 10.37 7.28 -2.51
C LYS A 42 10.56 5.80 -2.86
N ASP A 43 10.64 4.94 -1.86
CA ASP A 43 10.88 3.49 -2.01
C ASP A 43 9.58 2.67 -2.06
N CYS A 44 8.46 3.31 -2.38
CA CYS A 44 7.16 2.63 -2.47
C CYS A 44 7.04 1.77 -3.75
N MET A 45 6.13 0.81 -3.71
CA MET A 45 5.76 0.02 -4.89
C MET A 45 5.25 0.93 -6.04
N PRO A 46 5.68 0.71 -7.31
CA PRO A 46 5.22 1.48 -8.45
C PRO A 46 3.69 1.53 -8.61
N THR A 47 3.16 2.68 -9.03
CA THR A 47 1.70 2.93 -9.08
C THR A 47 0.94 1.99 -10.02
N ASP A 48 1.56 1.60 -11.14
CA ASP A 48 1.03 0.65 -12.13
C ASP A 48 0.93 -0.78 -11.56
N VAL A 49 1.89 -1.17 -10.73
CA VAL A 49 1.88 -2.44 -9.99
C VAL A 49 0.77 -2.42 -8.93
N ILE A 50 0.63 -1.33 -8.17
CA ILE A 50 -0.39 -1.21 -7.11
C ILE A 50 -1.78 -1.53 -7.62
N TYR A 51 -2.17 -1.00 -8.79
CA TYR A 51 -3.53 -1.20 -9.30
C TYR A 51 -3.82 -2.69 -9.55
N LYS A 52 -2.90 -3.40 -10.22
CA LYS A 52 -3.04 -4.83 -10.53
C LYS A 52 -3.04 -5.67 -9.24
N THR A 53 -2.10 -5.40 -8.34
CA THR A 53 -1.97 -6.09 -7.05
C THR A 53 -3.22 -5.94 -6.20
N ARG A 54 -3.74 -4.71 -6.08
CA ARG A 54 -4.96 -4.41 -5.34
C ARG A 54 -6.17 -5.18 -5.87
N LEU A 55 -6.32 -5.32 -7.19
CA LEU A 55 -7.44 -6.08 -7.78
C LEU A 55 -7.36 -7.57 -7.45
N LYS A 56 -6.16 -8.14 -7.37
CA LYS A 56 -5.96 -9.55 -6.96
C LYS A 56 -6.30 -9.72 -5.48
N LEU A 57 -5.76 -8.86 -4.61
CA LEU A 57 -5.99 -8.92 -3.15
C LEU A 57 -7.46 -8.72 -2.76
N LYS A 58 -8.21 -7.88 -3.50
CA LYS A 58 -9.66 -7.69 -3.27
C LYS A 58 -10.52 -8.94 -3.48
N LYS A 59 -10.00 -9.96 -4.16
CA LYS A 59 -10.69 -11.24 -4.35
C LYS A 59 -10.43 -12.21 -3.19
N MET A 60 -9.58 -11.83 -2.25
CA MET A 60 -9.20 -12.62 -1.08
C MET A 60 -9.97 -12.10 0.14
N ASN A 61 -10.00 -12.88 1.22
CA ASN A 61 -10.69 -12.55 2.46
C ASN A 61 -9.95 -11.51 3.33
N LEU A 62 -9.41 -10.46 2.68
CA LEU A 62 -8.64 -9.38 3.30
C LEU A 62 -9.53 -8.15 3.50
N TYR A 63 -9.36 -7.48 4.64
CA TYR A 63 -10.02 -6.22 4.91
C TYR A 63 -9.38 -5.07 4.11
N PRO A 64 -10.14 -3.99 3.81
CA PRO A 64 -9.63 -2.89 3.00
C PRO A 64 -8.37 -2.21 3.54
N LEU A 65 -8.22 -2.15 4.87
CA LEU A 65 -7.04 -1.57 5.52
C LEU A 65 -5.83 -2.49 5.38
N GLU A 66 -6.01 -3.80 5.58
CA GLU A 66 -4.95 -4.81 5.39
C GLU A 66 -4.41 -4.74 3.96
N ILE A 67 -5.30 -4.69 2.96
CA ILE A 67 -4.90 -4.52 1.55
C ILE A 67 -4.03 -3.27 1.38
N CYS A 68 -4.40 -2.16 2.02
CA CYS A 68 -3.65 -0.91 1.92
C CYS A 68 -2.25 -1.04 2.55
N GLN A 69 -2.17 -1.63 3.75
CA GLN A 69 -0.91 -1.84 4.47
C GLN A 69 0.01 -2.81 3.72
N LEU A 70 -0.52 -3.91 3.18
CA LEU A 70 0.26 -4.86 2.37
C LEU A 70 0.83 -4.21 1.11
N LEU A 71 0.08 -3.32 0.46
CA LEU A 71 0.56 -2.56 -0.71
C LEU A 71 1.70 -1.58 -0.34
N ASP A 72 1.66 -1.01 0.85
CA ASP A 72 2.70 -0.08 1.33
C ASP A 72 3.95 -0.78 1.86
N MET A 73 3.78 -1.99 2.42
CA MET A 73 4.86 -2.74 3.05
C MET A 73 5.58 -3.68 2.07
N TRP A 74 4.91 -4.12 1.01
CA TRP A 74 5.44 -5.06 0.02
C TRP A 74 6.02 -6.33 0.68
N PRO A 75 5.18 -7.16 1.31
CA PRO A 75 5.61 -8.28 2.15
C PRO A 75 6.42 -9.33 1.36
N LYS A 76 7.42 -9.90 2.03
CA LYS A 76 8.31 -10.94 1.46
C LYS A 76 8.18 -12.28 2.17
N SER A 77 7.63 -12.27 3.38
CA SER A 77 7.55 -13.43 4.27
C SER A 77 6.19 -13.52 4.97
N LEU A 78 5.89 -14.71 5.53
CA LEU A 78 4.69 -14.92 6.35
C LEU A 78 4.68 -14.03 7.60
N LEU A 79 5.86 -13.71 8.14
CA LEU A 79 6.00 -12.80 9.28
C LEU A 79 5.48 -11.40 8.92
N ASP A 80 5.76 -10.93 7.70
CA ASP A 80 5.22 -9.65 7.24
C ASP A 80 3.69 -9.70 7.14
N LEU A 81 3.12 -10.83 6.72
CA LEU A 81 1.67 -11.01 6.70
C LEU A 81 1.07 -10.99 8.11
N GLN A 82 1.70 -11.66 9.08
CA GLN A 82 1.25 -11.70 10.48
C GLN A 82 1.21 -10.32 11.15
N ILE A 83 2.07 -9.39 10.72
CA ILE A 83 2.06 -8.01 11.23
C ILE A 83 0.79 -7.25 10.81
N VAL A 84 0.18 -7.62 9.68
CA VAL A 84 -0.94 -6.88 9.08
C VAL A 84 -2.28 -7.60 9.18
N ILE A 85 -2.30 -8.92 9.02
CA ILE A 85 -3.53 -9.70 9.00
C ILE A 85 -3.83 -10.16 10.43
N GLU A 86 -4.88 -9.59 11.02
CA GLU A 86 -5.39 -10.04 12.32
C GLU A 86 -5.99 -11.45 12.22
N ASP A 87 -5.77 -12.28 13.25
CA ASP A 87 -6.22 -13.67 13.31
C ASP A 87 -5.89 -14.46 12.02
N MET A 88 -4.64 -14.30 11.55
CA MET A 88 -4.18 -14.79 10.25
C MET A 88 -4.35 -16.30 10.10
N GLU A 89 -4.00 -17.07 11.15
CA GLU A 89 -4.02 -18.53 11.14
C GLU A 89 -5.46 -19.08 11.17
N GLU A 90 -6.40 -18.32 11.74
CA GLU A 90 -7.82 -18.64 11.77
C GLU A 90 -8.53 -18.30 10.45
N ARG A 91 -8.07 -17.25 9.75
CA ARG A 91 -8.72 -16.72 8.54
C ARG A 91 -8.19 -17.30 7.23
N PHE A 92 -6.95 -17.78 7.22
CA PHE A 92 -6.29 -18.25 6.01
C PHE A 92 -5.55 -19.55 6.27
N ASN A 93 -5.64 -20.46 5.30
CA ASN A 93 -4.75 -21.62 5.29
C ASN A 93 -3.39 -21.27 4.64
N MET A 94 -2.41 -22.14 4.86
CA MET A 94 -1.04 -21.95 4.38
C MET A 94 -0.95 -21.70 2.86
N LYS A 95 -1.78 -22.38 2.05
CA LYS A 95 -1.79 -22.21 0.59
C LYS A 95 -2.32 -20.83 0.20
N GLU A 96 -3.31 -20.29 0.91
CA GLU A 96 -3.83 -18.95 0.66
C GLU A 96 -2.80 -17.87 1.02
N LEU A 97 -2.06 -18.07 2.12
CA LEU A 97 -1.00 -17.16 2.54
C LEU A 97 0.16 -17.13 1.53
N GLU A 98 0.58 -18.30 1.04
CA GLU A 98 1.58 -18.36 -0.05
C GLU A 98 1.07 -17.72 -1.33
N ASN A 99 -0.22 -17.90 -1.68
CA ASN A 99 -0.80 -17.20 -2.82
C ASN A 99 -0.77 -15.67 -2.66
N ILE A 100 -0.95 -15.15 -1.44
CA ILE A 100 -0.81 -13.71 -1.17
C ILE A 100 0.64 -13.29 -1.42
N LEU A 101 1.63 -14.00 -0.88
CA LEU A 101 3.05 -13.68 -1.08
C LEU A 101 3.46 -13.78 -2.55
N ASP A 102 2.98 -14.77 -3.28
CA ASP A 102 3.30 -14.95 -4.70
C ASP A 102 2.82 -13.77 -5.55
N ILE A 103 1.71 -13.13 -5.20
CA ILE A 103 1.27 -11.89 -5.86
C ILE A 103 2.36 -10.81 -5.74
N PHE A 104 3.01 -10.69 -4.59
CA PHE A 104 4.06 -9.69 -4.35
C PHE A 104 5.40 -10.08 -4.98
N ARG A 105 5.80 -11.35 -4.90
CA ARG A 105 7.05 -11.88 -5.50
C ARG A 105 7.08 -11.71 -7.03
N GLN A 106 5.96 -11.99 -7.71
CA GLN A 106 5.85 -11.83 -9.17
C GLN A 106 6.16 -10.41 -9.65
N ASN A 107 5.87 -9.41 -8.81
CA ASN A 107 6.13 -8.02 -9.12
C ASN A 107 7.56 -7.59 -8.76
N GLU A 108 8.24 -8.24 -7.82
CA GLU A 108 9.62 -7.91 -7.44
C GLU A 108 10.60 -8.25 -8.56
N VAL A 109 10.41 -9.38 -9.25
CA VAL A 109 11.24 -9.79 -10.39
C VAL A 109 11.20 -8.81 -11.57
N GLN A 110 10.17 -7.96 -11.65
CA GLN A 110 10.00 -7.00 -12.74
C GLN A 110 10.64 -5.62 -12.46
N TYR A 111 10.97 -5.31 -11.21
CA TYR A 111 11.44 -3.96 -10.80
C TYR A 111 12.63 -3.98 -9.83
N GLY A 112 13.15 -5.16 -9.48
CA GLY A 112 14.33 -5.38 -8.63
C GLY A 112 15.63 -5.53 -9.40
#